data_AF-A0A376TT81-F1
#
_entry.id   AF-A0A376TT81-F1
#
_cell.length_a   1.000
_cell.length_b   1.000
_cell.length_c   1.000
_cell.angle_alpha   90.00
_cell.angle_beta   90.00
_cell.angle_gamma   90.00
#
_symmetry.space_group_name_H-M   'P 1'
#
loop_
_entity.id
_entity.type
_entity.pdbx_description
1 polymer ?
#
loop_
_entity_poly.entity_id
_entity_poly.type
_entity_poly.pdbx_seq_one_letter_code
_entity_poly.pdbx_strand_id
1 'polypeptide(L)'
;MIAREAEIHGIDLRLCGEMAGDPMCVAILIGLGYRHLSMNGRSVARVKYLLRRIDYAEAENLAQRSLEAQLATEVRHQVAAFMERRGMGGLIRGGL
;
A
#
# COMPACT_ATOMS: atom_id res chain seq x y z
N MET A 1 8.85 -13.39 3.19
CA MET A 1 7.66 -12.67 2.67
C MET A 1 7.40 -13.18 1.25
N ILE A 2 6.15 -13.42 0.85
CA ILE A 2 5.83 -13.99 -0.49
C ILE A 2 6.45 -13.18 -1.62
N ALA A 3 6.39 -11.84 -1.55
CA ALA A 3 7.00 -10.96 -2.54
C ALA A 3 8.51 -11.16 -2.69
N ARG A 4 9.24 -11.29 -1.58
CA ARG A 4 10.68 -11.55 -1.57
C ARG A 4 11.03 -12.91 -2.16
N GLU A 5 10.30 -13.96 -1.80
CA GLU A 5 10.55 -15.30 -2.34
C GLU A 5 10.31 -15.32 -3.86
N ALA A 6 9.24 -14.68 -4.32
CA ALA A 6 8.94 -14.58 -5.74
C ALA A 6 10.07 -13.85 -6.49
N GLU A 7 10.59 -12.75 -5.95
CA GLU A 7 11.71 -12.01 -6.53
C GLU A 7 13.00 -12.86 -6.64
N ILE A 8 13.40 -13.54 -5.56
CA ILE A 8 14.63 -14.36 -5.52
C ILE A 8 14.56 -15.53 -6.52
N HIS A 9 13.36 -16.05 -6.76
CA HIS A 9 13.13 -17.15 -7.71
C HIS A 9 12.75 -16.70 -9.12
N GLY A 10 12.69 -15.39 -9.40
CA GLY A 10 12.30 -14.86 -10.70
C GLY A 10 10.85 -15.18 -11.09
N ILE A 11 9.97 -15.37 -10.10
CA ILE A 11 8.55 -15.66 -10.29
C ILE A 11 7.77 -14.35 -10.31
N ASP A 12 6.96 -14.17 -11.34
CA ASP A 12 6.10 -12.99 -11.48
C ASP A 12 4.89 -13.07 -10.52
N LEU A 13 4.84 -12.15 -9.56
CA LEU A 13 3.82 -12.09 -8.52
C LEU A 13 2.82 -10.96 -8.76
N ARG A 14 1.53 -11.31 -8.79
CA ARG A 14 0.40 -10.37 -8.93
C ARG A 14 -0.56 -10.49 -7.76
N LEU A 15 -1.03 -9.35 -7.25
CA LEU A 15 -2.09 -9.30 -6.23
C LEU A 15 -3.40 -8.82 -6.86
N CYS A 16 -4.47 -9.57 -6.63
CA CYS A 16 -5.84 -9.18 -6.94
C CYS A 16 -6.68 -9.09 -5.65
N GLY A 17 -7.91 -8.57 -5.76
CA GLY A 17 -8.83 -8.36 -4.64
C GLY A 17 -8.89 -6.91 -4.17
N GLU A 18 -9.80 -6.61 -3.25
CA GLU A 18 -10.13 -5.24 -2.85
C GLU A 18 -8.93 -4.47 -2.28
N MET A 19 -8.02 -5.14 -1.56
CA MET A 19 -6.81 -4.52 -1.03
C MET A 19 -5.88 -3.95 -2.11
N ALA A 20 -5.88 -4.53 -3.31
CA ALA A 20 -5.08 -4.01 -4.43
C ALA A 20 -5.64 -2.69 -4.96
N GLY A 21 -6.92 -2.39 -4.70
CA GLY A 21 -7.59 -1.15 -5.10
C GLY A 21 -7.77 -0.13 -3.97
N ASP A 22 -7.39 -0.44 -2.74
CA ASP A 22 -7.51 0.45 -1.57
C ASP A 22 -6.18 1.21 -1.34
N PRO A 23 -6.15 2.56 -1.46
CA PRO A 23 -4.96 3.36 -1.20
C PRO A 23 -4.29 3.11 0.16
N MET A 24 -5.07 2.82 1.22
CA MET A 24 -4.52 2.49 2.54
C MET A 24 -3.69 1.21 2.49
N CYS A 25 -4.23 0.17 1.85
CA CYS A 25 -3.55 -1.11 1.70
C CYS A 25 -2.36 -0.99 0.76
N VAL A 26 -2.52 -0.30 -0.37
CA VAL A 26 -1.48 -0.15 -1.39
C VAL A 26 -0.21 0.47 -0.82
N ALA A 27 -0.32 1.49 0.04
CA ALA A 27 0.86 2.10 0.66
C ALA A 27 1.74 1.08 1.42
N ILE A 28 1.13 0.11 2.11
CA ILE A 28 1.86 -0.98 2.77
C ILE A 28 2.32 -2.02 1.74
N LEU A 29 1.45 -2.44 0.82
CA LEU A 29 1.75 -3.49 -0.16
C LEU A 29 2.99 -3.17 -1.00
N ILE A 30 3.16 -1.92 -1.41
CA ILE A 30 4.37 -1.50 -2.12
C ILE A 30 5.61 -1.67 -1.24
N GLY A 31 5.55 -1.23 0.02
CA GLY A 31 6.63 -1.41 0.99
C GLY A 31 6.94 -2.87 1.31
N LEU A 32 5.96 -3.76 1.20
CA LEU A 32 6.14 -5.22 1.34
C LEU A 32 6.75 -5.89 0.11
N GLY A 33 6.95 -5.16 -0.99
CA GLY A 33 7.57 -5.69 -2.20
C GLY A 33 6.60 -6.03 -3.34
N TYR A 34 5.29 -5.79 -3.20
CA TYR A 34 4.36 -6.03 -4.31
C TYR A 34 4.55 -4.99 -5.42
N ARG A 35 4.53 -5.44 -6.68
CA ARG A 35 4.75 -4.59 -7.87
C ARG A 35 3.63 -4.63 -8.89
N HIS A 36 2.91 -5.75 -8.98
CA HIS A 36 1.80 -5.92 -9.91
C HIS A 36 0.47 -6.03 -9.14
N LEU A 37 -0.40 -5.03 -9.35
CA LEU A 37 -1.71 -4.93 -8.70
C LEU A 37 -2.82 -4.99 -9.76
N SER A 38 -3.83 -5.83 -9.53
CA SER A 38 -5.04 -5.93 -10.34
C SER A 38 -6.25 -5.47 -9.54
N MET A 39 -7.05 -4.57 -10.11
CA MET A 39 -8.16 -3.91 -9.43
C MET A 39 -9.26 -3.51 -10.41
N ASN A 40 -10.42 -3.13 -9.88
CA ASN A 40 -11.48 -2.53 -10.69
C ASN A 40 -11.05 -1.19 -11.30
N GLY A 41 -11.62 -0.82 -12.45
CA GLY A 41 -11.24 0.40 -13.17
C GLY A 41 -11.40 1.70 -12.38
N ARG A 42 -12.35 1.75 -11.44
CA ARG A 42 -12.60 2.96 -10.61
C ARG A 42 -11.46 3.23 -9.62
N SER A 43 -10.78 2.18 -9.14
CA SER A 43 -9.64 2.30 -8.22
C SER A 43 -8.34 2.72 -8.90
N VAL A 44 -8.17 2.43 -10.20
CA VAL A 44 -6.90 2.63 -10.92
C VAL A 44 -6.39 4.07 -10.82
N ALA A 45 -7.27 5.06 -10.99
CA ALA A 45 -6.87 6.47 -10.95
C ALA A 45 -6.37 6.89 -9.55
N ARG A 46 -7.08 6.49 -8.49
CA ARG A 46 -6.72 6.79 -7.09
C ARG A 46 -5.41 6.11 -6.69
N VAL A 47 -5.24 4.84 -7.05
CA VAL A 47 -4.00 4.11 -6.76
C VAL A 47 -2.82 4.71 -7.54
N LYS A 48 -2.97 5.02 -8.83
CA LYS A 48 -1.91 5.69 -9.60
C LYS A 48 -1.55 7.07 -9.02
N TYR A 49 -2.53 7.82 -8.53
CA TYR A 49 -2.28 9.11 -7.88
C TYR A 49 -1.42 8.95 -6.62
N LEU A 50 -1.74 7.96 -5.78
CA LEU A 50 -0.94 7.61 -4.60
C LEU A 50 0.49 7.22 -4.99
N LEU A 51 0.64 6.25 -5.90
CA LEU A 51 1.94 5.68 -6.27
C LEU A 51 2.90 6.72 -6.88
N ARG A 52 2.38 7.76 -7.51
CA ARG A 52 3.18 8.86 -8.07
C ARG A 52 3.67 9.87 -7.02
N ARG A 53 3.21 9.76 -5.77
CA ARG A 53 3.43 10.77 -4.71
C ARG A 53 4.02 10.19 -3.42
N ILE A 54 4.25 8.89 -3.37
CA ILE A 54 4.95 8.24 -2.25
C ILE A 54 6.33 7.82 -2.71
N ASP A 55 7.30 7.98 -1.83
CA ASP A 55 8.62 7.41 -2.02
C ASP A 55 8.64 5.94 -1.59
N TYR A 56 9.43 5.13 -2.29
CA TYR A 56 9.51 3.70 -2.05
C TYR A 56 10.12 3.38 -0.67
N ALA A 57 11.20 4.06 -0.28
CA ALA A 57 11.85 3.83 1.00
C ALA A 57 10.94 4.23 2.17
N GLU A 58 10.11 5.26 1.99
CA GLU A 58 9.10 5.64 2.98
C GLU A 58 7.99 4.59 3.13
N ALA A 59 7.55 4.00 2.02
CA ALA A 59 6.57 2.91 2.01
C ALA A 59 7.14 1.64 2.68
N GLU A 60 8.41 1.32 2.43
CA GLU A 60 9.13 0.21 3.08
C GLU A 60 9.22 0.42 4.60
N ASN A 61 9.59 1.63 5.04
CA ASN A 61 9.60 1.98 6.46
C ASN A 61 8.21 1.89 7.12
N LEU A 62 7.15 2.31 6.41
CA LEU A 62 5.77 2.14 6.88
C LEU A 62 5.43 0.66 7.04
N ALA A 63 5.74 -0.16 6.05
CA ALA A 63 5.47 -1.60 6.06
C ALA A 63 6.19 -2.31 7.22
N GLN A 64 7.48 -2.03 7.43
CA GLN A 64 8.26 -2.61 8.52
C GLN A 64 7.66 -2.29 9.89
N ARG A 65 7.30 -1.03 10.13
CA ARG A 65 6.63 -0.61 11.38
C ARG A 65 5.24 -1.23 11.56
N SER A 66 4.53 -1.45 10.46
CA SER A 66 3.21 -2.10 10.48
C SER A 66 3.30 -3.61 10.75
N LEU A 67 4.39 -4.27 10.38
CA LEU A 67 4.64 -5.68 10.72
C LEU A 67 4.93 -5.89 12.21
N GLU A 68 5.41 -4.86 12.91
CA GLU A 68 5.68 -4.89 14.35
C GLU A 68 4.44 -4.56 15.21
N ALA A 69 3.38 -4.05 14.59
CA ALA A 69 2.12 -3.72 15.27
C ALA A 69 1.43 -4.97 15.82
N GLN A 70 0.85 -4.85 17.01
CA GLN A 70 0.12 -5.94 17.67
C GLN A 70 -1.36 -5.96 17.25
N LEU A 71 -1.90 -4.82 16.82
CA LEU A 71 -3.31 -4.67 16.48
C LEU A 71 -3.52 -4.09 15.09
N ALA A 72 -4.57 -4.55 14.41
CA ALA A 72 -4.97 -4.00 13.11
C ALA A 72 -5.33 -2.50 13.18
N THR A 73 -5.79 -2.00 14.33
CA THR A 73 -6.07 -0.58 14.55
C THR A 73 -4.79 0.26 14.52
N GLU A 74 -3.70 -0.24 15.09
CA GLU A 74 -2.39 0.43 15.06
C GLU A 74 -1.90 0.57 13.62
N VAL A 75 -2.00 -0.50 12.82
CA VAL A 75 -1.66 -0.45 11.38
C VAL A 75 -2.48 0.64 10.67
N ARG A 76 -3.81 0.66 10.87
CA ARG A 76 -4.67 1.69 10.26
C ARG A 76 -4.25 3.10 10.68
N HIS A 77 -3.93 3.31 11.96
CA HIS A 77 -3.45 4.60 12.46
C HIS A 77 -2.10 5.01 11.85
N GLN A 78 -1.16 4.09 11.73
CA GLN A 78 0.15 4.34 11.13
C GLN A 78 0.01 4.77 9.66
N VAL A 79 -0.81 4.07 8.88
CA VAL A 79 -1.07 4.40 7.46
C VAL A 79 -1.81 5.72 7.35
N ALA A 80 -2.86 5.94 8.15
CA ALA A 80 -3.59 7.20 8.13
C ALA A 80 -2.66 8.38 8.41
N ALA A 81 -1.84 8.29 9.46
CA ALA A 81 -0.87 9.33 9.77
C ALA A 81 0.18 9.53 8.66
N PHE A 82 0.61 8.46 7.98
CA PHE A 82 1.50 8.53 6.83
C PHE A 82 0.87 9.31 5.66
N MET A 83 -0.43 9.08 5.39
CA MET A 83 -1.16 9.75 4.31
C MET A 83 -1.42 11.22 4.63
N GLU A 84 -1.83 11.53 5.86
CA GLU A 84 -2.07 12.91 6.32
C GLU A 84 -0.81 13.77 6.22
N ARG A 85 0.35 13.26 6.66
CA ARG A 85 1.64 13.99 6.56
C ARG A 85 2.04 14.35 5.13
N ARG A 86 1.47 13.68 4.13
CA ARG A 86 1.73 13.91 2.69
C ARG A 86 0.60 14.68 1.99
N GLY A 87 -0.36 15.21 2.75
CA GLY A 87 -1.53 15.88 2.19
C GLY A 87 -2.45 14.95 1.39
N MET A 88 -2.38 13.64 1.64
CA MET A 88 -3.18 12.61 0.96
C MET A 88 -4.37 12.13 1.79
N GLY A 89 -4.74 12.86 2.86
CA GLY A 89 -5.90 12.54 3.70
C GLY A 89 -7.21 12.37 2.91
N GLY A 90 -7.37 13.10 1.80
CA GLY A 90 -8.54 12.96 0.92
C GLY A 90 -8.66 11.61 0.18
N LEU A 91 -7.59 10.80 0.13
CA LEU A 91 -7.65 9.46 -0.44
C LEU A 91 -8.21 8.42 0.55
N ILE A 92 -8.19 8.74 1.85
CA ILE A 92 -8.51 7.79 2.93
C ILE A 92 -9.77 8.16 3.71
N ARG A 93 -10.11 9.45 3.74
CA ARG A 93 -11.40 9.94 4.23
C ARG A 93 -12.36 9.83 3.06
N GLY A 94 -13.37 8.97 3.19
CA GLY A 94 -14.33 8.66 2.11
C GLY A 94 -14.78 9.93 1.39
N GLY A 95 -14.54 9.97 0.08
CA GLY A 95 -14.79 11.12 -0.78
C GLY A 95 -15.02 10.70 -2.22
N LEU A 96 -16.17 10.04 -2.44
CA LEU A 96 -17.24 10.61 -3.25
C LEU A 96 -18.42 10.84 -2.30
#